data_AF-A0A953WSV5-F1
#
_entry.id   AF-A0A953WSV5-F1
#
_cell.length_a   1.000
_cell.length_b   1.000
_cell.length_c   1.000
_cell.angle_alpha   90.00
_cell.angle_beta   90.00
_cell.angle_gamma   90.00
#
_symmetry.space_group_name_H-M   'P 1'
#
loop_
_entity.id
_entity.type
_entity.pdbx_description
1 polymer ?
#
loop_
_entity_poly.entity_id
_entity_poly.type
_entity_poly.pdbx_seq_one_letter_code
_entity_poly.pdbx_strand_id
1 'polypeptide(L)'
;MPAGNTPLLIGLSAVMVAVDDDTPLVLVTRRGTGEDALPFGPFHPDEHRTFDLSLRGWVREQTGFELGYVEQLYTFGDKDRETPEATLAGAPPNARVISVGYLALTPEARPAGAAFEARWQGWYRYFPWEDHRNGRPAMIDEEIAPHLFTWAAGKERRQERARIAFGLDGARWAEERVLDRYELLYEAGLVAECARDAGLPESDVRFGETMASDHRRILATAISRLRGKIKYRPVVFELMPDRFTLTALQRTMEAILGLGLHTQNFRRALDKAGLVTGTGAMETSTGGRPAELYRFCREQAAATAAPGLATPRRPAD
;
A
#
# COMPACT_ATOMS: atom_id res chain seq x y z
N MET A 1 -20.91 22.29 32.77
CA MET A 1 -19.62 21.58 32.88
C MET A 1 -18.88 21.79 31.57
N PRO A 2 -17.67 22.37 31.53
CA PRO A 2 -16.88 22.29 30.30
C PRO A 2 -16.65 20.80 30.01
N ALA A 3 -16.82 20.40 28.74
CA ALA A 3 -16.53 19.04 28.30
C ALA A 3 -15.14 18.64 28.81
N GLY A 4 -15.02 17.49 29.47
CA GLY A 4 -13.73 17.00 29.94
C GLY A 4 -12.75 16.99 28.78
N ASN A 5 -11.55 17.56 28.98
CA ASN A 5 -10.58 17.75 27.93
C ASN A 5 -10.03 16.37 27.50
N THR A 6 -10.64 15.74 26.50
CA THR A 6 -10.16 14.51 25.87
C THR A 6 -8.79 14.80 25.26
N PRO A 7 -7.69 14.18 25.74
CA PRO A 7 -6.37 14.38 25.14
C PRO A 7 -6.38 13.94 23.67
N LEU A 8 -5.84 14.78 22.78
CA LEU A 8 -5.63 14.44 21.37
C LEU A 8 -4.18 14.04 21.16
N LEU A 9 -3.96 12.84 20.65
CA LEU A 9 -2.64 12.33 20.25
C LEU A 9 -2.59 12.23 18.74
N ILE A 10 -1.47 12.62 18.14
CA ILE A 10 -1.23 12.46 16.71
C ILE A 10 -0.27 11.29 16.54
N GLY A 11 -0.74 10.19 15.96
CA GLY A 11 0.10 9.06 15.55
C GLY A 11 0.59 9.27 14.12
N LEU A 12 1.86 8.99 13.85
CA LEU A 12 2.46 9.08 12.53
C LEU A 12 2.85 7.66 12.09
N SER A 13 2.43 7.22 10.91
CA SER A 13 2.73 5.88 10.39
C SER A 13 3.34 5.97 8.99
N ALA A 14 4.45 5.27 8.75
CA ALA A 14 5.13 5.20 7.46
C ALA A 14 4.82 3.89 6.73
N VAL A 15 4.29 3.99 5.51
CA VAL A 15 4.22 2.90 4.55
C VAL A 15 5.44 2.99 3.64
N MET A 16 6.50 2.27 3.98
CA MET A 16 7.70 2.18 3.14
C MET A 16 7.53 1.03 2.15
N VAL A 17 7.61 1.32 0.86
CA VAL A 17 7.40 0.36 -0.23
C VAL A 17 8.69 0.17 -1.02
N ALA A 18 8.97 -1.08 -1.33
CA ALA A 18 9.99 -1.52 -2.28
C ALA A 18 9.39 -2.60 -3.19
N VAL A 19 10.08 -2.96 -4.26
CA VAL A 19 9.77 -4.16 -5.05
C VAL A 19 11.02 -5.00 -5.16
N ASP A 20 10.91 -6.28 -4.84
CA ASP A 20 11.99 -7.27 -4.98
C ASP A 20 11.43 -8.56 -5.56
N ASP A 21 12.13 -9.14 -6.53
CA ASP A 21 11.75 -10.36 -7.26
C ASP A 21 10.24 -10.44 -7.61
N ASP A 22 9.77 -9.44 -8.36
CA ASP A 22 8.37 -9.27 -8.77
C ASP A 22 7.38 -9.16 -7.58
N THR A 23 7.84 -9.04 -6.35
CA THR A 23 6.99 -8.96 -5.17
C THR A 23 7.00 -7.55 -4.61
N PRO A 24 5.84 -6.89 -4.49
CA PRO A 24 5.77 -5.61 -3.80
C PRO A 24 5.85 -5.82 -2.28
N LEU A 25 6.80 -5.13 -1.67
CA LEU A 25 7.14 -5.28 -0.26
C LEU A 25 6.75 -4.03 0.51
N VAL A 26 6.32 -4.23 1.75
CA VAL A 26 6.16 -3.17 2.75
C VAL A 26 7.08 -3.46 3.93
N LEU A 27 7.74 -2.43 4.46
CA LEU A 27 8.51 -2.55 5.68
C LEU A 27 7.57 -2.58 6.88
N VAL A 28 7.70 -3.62 7.70
CA VAL A 28 6.95 -3.76 8.94
C VAL A 28 7.89 -3.94 10.12
N THR A 29 7.38 -3.63 11.30
CA THR A 29 8.00 -3.87 12.61
C THR A 29 7.09 -4.82 13.38
N ARG A 30 7.67 -5.62 14.28
CA ARG A 30 6.90 -6.48 15.18
C ARG A 30 7.18 -6.03 16.61
N ARG A 31 6.23 -5.38 17.27
CA ARG A 31 6.38 -4.94 18.67
C ARG A 31 5.27 -5.49 19.55
N GLY A 32 5.64 -6.09 20.70
CA GLY A 32 4.78 -6.35 21.87
C GLY A 32 3.61 -7.34 21.69
N THR A 33 2.79 -7.17 20.66
CA THR A 33 1.59 -7.97 20.35
C THR A 33 1.88 -9.18 19.48
N GLY A 34 3.03 -9.21 18.81
CA GLY A 34 3.39 -10.24 17.83
C GLY A 34 2.76 -10.04 16.44
N GLU A 35 1.90 -9.04 16.27
CA GLU A 35 1.35 -8.64 14.97
C GLU A 35 2.37 -7.78 14.19
N ASP A 36 2.26 -7.78 12.86
CA ASP A 36 3.01 -6.85 12.03
C ASP A 36 2.40 -5.45 12.14
N ALA A 37 3.25 -4.44 12.23
CA ALA A 37 2.88 -3.03 12.30
C ALA A 37 3.71 -2.21 11.31
N LEU A 38 3.13 -1.14 10.74
CA LEU A 38 3.93 -0.14 10.04
C LEU A 38 4.88 0.55 11.04
N PRO A 39 6.07 1.02 10.63
CA PRO A 39 6.86 1.94 11.45
C PRO A 39 6.00 3.14 11.86
N PHE A 40 5.87 3.38 13.17
CA PHE A 40 4.89 4.32 13.68
C PHE A 40 5.26 4.93 15.03
N GLY A 41 4.79 6.14 15.33
CA GLY A 41 4.95 6.71 16.66
C GLY A 41 4.23 8.04 16.85
N PRO A 42 4.10 8.52 18.10
CA PRO A 42 3.48 9.81 18.39
C PRO A 42 4.28 10.98 17.80
N PHE A 43 3.56 12.02 17.40
CA PHE A 43 4.17 13.33 17.20
C PHE A 43 4.48 13.98 18.55
N HIS A 44 5.75 14.32 18.77
CA HIS A 44 6.21 15.06 19.94
C HIS A 44 6.53 16.52 19.55
N PRO A 45 5.61 17.49 19.82
CA PRO A 45 5.80 18.88 19.40
C PRO A 45 6.99 19.56 20.08
N ASP A 46 7.37 19.12 21.29
CA ASP A 46 8.51 19.65 22.03
C ASP A 46 9.86 19.21 21.46
N GLU A 47 9.89 18.06 20.76
CA GLU A 47 11.10 17.48 20.16
C GLU A 47 11.22 17.79 18.66
N HIS A 48 10.07 17.90 17.97
CA HIS A 48 10.02 18.00 16.53
C HIS A 48 9.12 19.14 16.04
N ARG A 49 9.71 20.05 15.26
CA ARG A 49 8.99 21.19 14.65
C ARG A 49 7.99 20.81 13.56
N THR A 50 8.05 19.59 13.01
CA THR A 50 7.16 19.11 11.94
C THR A 50 6.84 17.63 12.10
N PHE A 51 5.69 17.20 11.57
CA PHE A 51 5.33 15.77 11.48
C PHE A 51 6.37 14.97 10.68
N ASP A 52 6.88 15.53 9.57
CA ASP A 52 7.89 14.87 8.75
C ASP A 52 9.18 14.55 9.54
N LEU A 53 9.66 15.48 10.38
CA LEU A 53 10.85 15.23 11.21
C LEU A 53 10.61 14.16 12.25
N SER A 54 9.44 14.17 12.90
CA SER A 54 9.08 13.14 13.88
C SER A 54 8.92 11.76 13.24
N LEU A 55 8.27 11.69 12.08
CA LEU A 55 8.13 10.46 11.30
C LEU A 55 9.50 9.88 10.92
N ARG A 56 10.41 10.72 10.41
CA ARG A 56 11.78 10.31 10.05
C ARG A 56 12.56 9.80 11.26
N GLY A 57 12.39 10.44 12.43
CA GLY A 57 12.95 9.98 13.70
C GLY A 57 12.47 8.57 14.05
N TRP A 58 11.16 8.34 14.06
CA TRP A 58 10.58 7.03 14.37
C TRP A 58 11.00 5.94 13.40
N VAL A 59 11.01 6.21 12.10
CA VAL A 59 11.47 5.24 11.10
C VAL A 59 12.94 4.87 11.34
N ARG A 60 13.80 5.87 11.54
CA ARG A 60 15.23 5.63 11.79
C ARG A 60 15.43 4.80 13.06
N GLU A 61 14.74 5.15 14.14
CA GLU A 61 14.84 4.45 15.43
C GLU A 61 14.37 3.00 15.34
N GLN A 62 13.25 2.75 14.65
CA GLN A 62 12.63 1.43 14.63
C GLN A 62 13.23 0.49 13.59
N THR A 63 13.86 1.03 12.55
CA THR A 63 14.21 0.26 11.36
C THR A 63 15.65 0.44 10.89
N GLY A 64 16.32 1.51 11.32
CA GLY A 64 17.64 1.90 10.82
C GLY A 64 17.63 2.53 9.43
N PHE A 65 16.48 2.60 8.73
CA PHE A 65 16.40 3.21 7.41
C PHE A 65 16.23 4.73 7.46
N GLU A 66 16.74 5.39 6.44
CA GLU A 66 16.43 6.78 6.16
C GLU A 66 15.36 6.86 5.06
N LEU A 67 14.39 7.76 5.24
CA LEU A 67 13.36 7.97 4.24
C LEU A 67 13.89 8.84 3.09
N GLY A 68 13.85 8.33 1.86
CA GLY A 68 14.10 9.10 0.65
C GLY A 68 12.86 9.91 0.23
N TYR A 69 12.15 9.40 -0.78
CA TYR A 69 10.86 9.92 -1.20
C TYR A 69 9.82 9.75 -0.08
N VAL A 70 9.14 10.83 0.30
CA VAL A 70 8.05 10.82 1.29
C VAL A 70 6.93 11.74 0.84
N GLU A 71 5.69 11.27 0.96
CA GLU A 71 4.49 12.08 0.73
C GLU A 71 3.44 11.74 1.78
N GLN A 72 2.78 12.76 2.34
CA GLN A 72 1.64 12.55 3.23
C GLN A 72 0.46 11.96 2.45
N LEU A 73 -0.12 10.89 2.96
CA LEU A 73 -1.24 10.18 2.33
C LEU A 73 -2.59 10.75 2.75
N TYR A 74 -2.92 10.58 4.04
CA TYR A 74 -4.22 10.89 4.60
C TYR A 74 -4.13 11.04 6.11
N THR A 75 -5.10 11.73 6.68
CA THR A 75 -5.29 11.85 8.13
C THR A 75 -6.54 11.09 8.52
N PHE A 76 -6.38 10.06 9.33
CA PHE A 76 -7.42 9.19 9.83
C PHE A 76 -7.78 9.65 11.24
N GLY A 77 -8.98 10.17 11.41
CA GLY A 77 -9.47 10.67 12.71
C GLY A 77 -10.93 10.34 12.94
N ASP A 78 -11.49 9.38 12.19
CA ASP A 78 -12.86 8.93 12.37
C ASP A 78 -13.04 8.39 13.80
N LYS A 79 -14.11 8.81 14.47
CA LYS A 79 -14.52 8.32 15.79
C LYS A 79 -15.89 7.66 15.62
N ASP A 80 -16.11 6.51 16.25
CA ASP A 80 -17.40 5.81 16.29
C ASP A 80 -17.94 5.36 14.92
N ARG A 81 -17.07 5.21 13.90
CA ARG A 81 -17.44 4.68 12.57
C ARG A 81 -17.14 3.19 12.48
N GLU A 82 -17.78 2.50 11.54
CA GLU A 82 -17.44 1.12 11.10
C GLU A 82 -16.06 1.09 10.41
N THR A 83 -15.02 1.64 11.07
CA THR A 83 -13.64 1.74 10.61
C THR A 83 -12.69 1.35 11.76
N PRO A 84 -11.52 0.77 11.47
CA PRO A 84 -10.54 0.40 12.48
C PRO A 84 -10.14 1.54 13.41
N GLU A 85 -9.93 1.21 14.69
CA GLU A 85 -9.51 2.19 15.71
C GLU A 85 -7.99 2.33 15.78
N ALA A 86 -7.53 3.58 15.74
CA ALA A 86 -6.14 3.92 15.96
C ALA A 86 -5.78 3.80 17.44
N THR A 87 -4.77 2.99 17.75
CA THR A 87 -4.25 2.84 19.11
C THR A 87 -2.77 3.19 19.15
N LEU A 88 -2.33 3.76 20.27
CA LEU A 88 -0.92 4.06 20.51
C LEU A 88 -0.50 3.51 21.87
N ALA A 89 0.61 2.78 21.90
CA ALA A 89 1.15 2.25 23.15
C ALA A 89 1.42 3.38 24.15
N GLY A 90 0.91 3.24 25.38
CA GLY A 90 1.05 4.25 26.44
C GLY A 90 0.10 5.45 26.34
N ALA A 91 -0.83 5.47 25.39
CA ALA A 91 -1.88 6.48 25.35
C ALA A 91 -2.79 6.41 26.58
N PRO A 92 -3.23 7.56 27.14
CA PRO A 92 -4.26 7.57 28.18
C PRO A 92 -5.54 6.85 27.72
N PRO A 93 -6.27 6.13 28.59
CA PRO A 93 -7.47 5.39 28.21
C PRO A 93 -8.58 6.24 27.57
N ASN A 94 -8.58 7.55 27.82
CA ASN A 94 -9.53 8.51 27.25
C ASN A 94 -8.93 9.36 26.11
N ALA A 95 -7.72 9.07 25.66
CA ALA A 95 -7.10 9.83 24.57
C ALA A 95 -7.71 9.43 23.22
N ARG A 96 -7.89 10.42 22.35
CA ARG A 96 -8.25 10.20 20.96
C ARG A 96 -6.99 10.27 20.10
N VAL A 97 -6.69 9.18 19.41
CA VAL A 97 -5.58 9.13 18.45
C VAL A 97 -6.08 9.57 17.08
N ILE A 98 -5.32 10.45 16.43
CA ILE A 98 -5.46 10.82 15.03
C ILE A 98 -4.23 10.27 14.30
N SER A 99 -4.41 9.29 13.42
CA SER A 99 -3.32 8.73 12.63
C SER A 99 -3.06 9.56 11.38
N VAL A 100 -1.79 9.81 11.05
CA VAL A 100 -1.37 10.43 9.80
C VAL A 100 -0.47 9.44 9.07
N GLY A 101 -0.95 8.97 7.93
CA GLY A 101 -0.20 8.04 7.08
C GLY A 101 0.73 8.78 6.12
N TYR A 102 1.92 8.23 5.91
CA TYR A 102 2.89 8.68 4.92
C TYR A 102 3.27 7.54 4.00
N LEU A 103 3.43 7.82 2.71
CA LEU A 103 3.99 6.89 1.73
C LEU A 103 5.44 7.24 1.52
N ALA A 104 6.30 6.23 1.63
CA ALA A 104 7.69 6.32 1.26
C ALA A 104 8.04 5.24 0.24
N LEU A 105 8.86 5.60 -0.75
CA LEU A 105 9.29 4.69 -1.82
C LEU A 105 10.80 4.58 -1.77
N THR A 106 11.31 3.35 -1.91
CA THR A 106 12.75 3.06 -1.95
C THR A 106 13.06 2.10 -3.10
N PRO A 107 14.20 2.27 -3.80
CA PRO A 107 14.59 1.39 -4.89
C PRO A 107 15.05 0.00 -4.44
N GLU A 108 15.39 -0.18 -3.16
CA GLU A 108 15.94 -1.43 -2.65
C GLU A 108 15.30 -1.84 -1.32
N ALA A 109 14.94 -3.11 -1.23
CA ALA A 109 14.45 -3.77 -0.01
C ALA A 109 15.61 -4.36 0.82
N ARG A 110 16.57 -3.52 1.21
CA ARG A 110 17.73 -3.97 2.01
C ARG A 110 17.25 -4.59 3.32
N PRO A 111 17.79 -5.73 3.78
CA PRO A 111 17.46 -6.27 5.10
C PRO A 111 17.75 -5.23 6.20
N ALA A 112 16.88 -5.14 7.20
CA ALA A 112 17.18 -4.34 8.37
C ALA A 112 18.36 -4.95 9.14
N GLY A 113 19.14 -4.11 9.82
CA GLY A 113 20.23 -4.59 10.68
C GLY A 113 19.68 -5.48 11.81
N ALA A 114 20.47 -6.45 12.27
CA ALA A 114 20.05 -7.43 13.29
C ALA A 114 19.59 -6.81 14.64
N ALA A 115 19.89 -5.53 14.87
CA ALA A 115 19.43 -4.78 16.04
C ALA A 115 17.97 -4.31 15.94
N PHE A 116 17.34 -4.40 14.76
CA PHE A 116 15.99 -3.92 14.52
C PHE A 116 15.03 -5.09 14.31
N GLU A 117 13.84 -5.01 14.90
CA GLU A 117 12.73 -5.94 14.64
C GLU A 117 11.96 -5.57 13.37
N ALA A 118 12.66 -5.06 12.36
CA ALA A 118 12.10 -4.59 11.09
C ALA A 118 12.37 -5.60 9.98
N ARG A 119 11.38 -5.83 9.12
CA ARG A 119 11.49 -6.77 8.00
C ARG A 119 10.60 -6.35 6.83
N TRP A 120 11.02 -6.70 5.63
CA TRP A 120 10.20 -6.55 4.43
C TRP A 120 9.23 -7.71 4.32
N GLN A 121 7.97 -7.40 4.02
CA GLN A 121 6.91 -8.38 3.82
C GLN A 121 6.17 -8.12 2.52
N GLY A 122 5.83 -9.18 1.79
CA GLY A 122 4.96 -9.08 0.61
C GLY A 122 3.61 -8.51 1.03
N TRP A 123 3.20 -7.38 0.45
CA TRP A 123 1.96 -6.74 0.89
C TRP A 123 0.71 -7.56 0.57
N TYR A 124 0.81 -8.54 -0.34
CA TYR A 124 -0.28 -9.43 -0.73
C TYR A 124 -0.61 -10.45 0.36
N ARG A 125 0.28 -10.62 1.35
CA ARG A 125 -0.06 -11.35 2.59
C ARG A 125 -1.24 -10.70 3.32
N TYR A 126 -1.27 -9.37 3.34
CA TYR A 126 -2.34 -8.59 3.97
C TYR A 126 -3.54 -8.39 3.02
N PHE A 127 -3.38 -8.56 1.71
CA PHE A 127 -4.48 -8.40 0.75
C PHE A 127 -4.42 -9.47 -0.35
N PRO A 128 -4.66 -10.75 -0.01
CA PRO A 128 -4.46 -11.87 -0.96
C PRO A 128 -5.37 -11.81 -2.19
N TRP A 129 -6.50 -11.09 -2.09
CA TRP A 129 -7.42 -10.86 -3.20
C TRP A 129 -6.95 -9.77 -4.19
N GLU A 130 -5.81 -9.11 -3.97
CA GLU A 130 -5.35 -7.99 -4.80
C GLU A 130 -4.36 -8.37 -5.91
N ASP A 131 -3.86 -9.61 -5.93
CA ASP A 131 -2.90 -10.08 -6.93
C ASP A 131 -3.58 -10.85 -8.06
N HIS A 132 -3.89 -10.15 -9.15
CA HIS A 132 -4.53 -10.70 -10.35
C HIS A 132 -3.51 -11.05 -11.45
N ARG A 133 -2.20 -11.04 -11.16
CA ARG A 133 -1.18 -11.30 -12.19
C ARG A 133 -1.26 -12.70 -12.78
N ASN A 134 -1.76 -13.65 -11.99
CA ASN A 134 -1.99 -15.05 -12.39
C ASN A 134 -3.48 -15.37 -12.61
N GLY A 135 -4.27 -14.35 -12.96
CA GLY A 135 -5.72 -14.47 -13.07
C GLY A 135 -6.44 -14.04 -11.79
N ARG A 136 -7.78 -14.02 -11.85
CA ARG A 136 -8.63 -13.60 -10.73
C ARG A 136 -8.46 -14.57 -9.55
N PRO A 137 -8.15 -14.10 -8.32
CA PRO A 137 -8.08 -14.99 -7.16
C PRO A 137 -9.42 -15.69 -6.88
N ALA A 138 -9.40 -17.02 -6.84
CA ALA A 138 -10.60 -17.85 -6.66
C ALA A 138 -11.37 -17.49 -5.38
N MET A 139 -10.65 -17.12 -4.31
CA MET A 139 -11.23 -16.71 -3.03
C MET A 139 -12.22 -15.54 -3.15
N ILE A 140 -12.12 -14.71 -4.20
CA ILE A 140 -13.08 -13.62 -4.40
C ILE A 140 -14.47 -14.18 -4.66
N ASP A 141 -14.58 -15.18 -5.55
CA ASP A 141 -15.86 -15.73 -5.98
C ASP A 141 -16.34 -16.88 -5.09
N GLU A 142 -15.41 -17.68 -4.57
CA GLU A 142 -15.70 -18.87 -3.75
C GLU A 142 -16.02 -18.52 -2.29
N GLU A 143 -15.39 -17.46 -1.75
CA GLU A 143 -15.48 -17.14 -0.33
C GLU A 143 -15.96 -15.72 -0.07
N ILE A 144 -15.26 -14.69 -0.57
CA ILE A 144 -15.55 -13.29 -0.24
C ILE A 144 -16.95 -12.86 -0.72
N ALA A 145 -17.28 -13.09 -1.99
CA ALA A 145 -18.53 -12.63 -2.58
C ALA A 145 -19.77 -13.25 -1.90
N PRO A 146 -19.85 -14.57 -1.63
CA PRO A 146 -20.94 -15.16 -0.86
C PRO A 146 -21.14 -14.53 0.52
N HIS A 147 -20.06 -14.28 1.26
CA HIS A 147 -20.14 -13.64 2.58
C HIS A 147 -20.61 -12.20 2.48
N LEU A 148 -20.09 -11.43 1.51
CA LEU A 148 -20.52 -10.05 1.28
C LEU A 148 -21.98 -9.95 0.88
N PHE A 149 -22.48 -10.82 0.00
CA PHE A 149 -23.88 -10.81 -0.40
C PHE A 149 -24.82 -11.23 0.74
N THR A 150 -24.37 -12.14 1.61
CA THR A 150 -25.09 -12.50 2.83
C THR A 150 -25.19 -11.29 3.78
N TRP A 151 -24.06 -10.62 4.04
CA TRP A 151 -24.03 -9.41 4.88
C TRP A 151 -24.82 -8.24 4.28
N ALA A 152 -24.87 -8.14 2.95
CA ALA A 152 -25.59 -7.11 2.22
C ALA A 152 -27.05 -7.47 1.89
N ALA A 153 -27.57 -8.60 2.37
CA ALA A 153 -28.94 -9.03 2.09
C ALA A 153 -29.97 -7.95 2.48
N GLY A 154 -30.87 -7.62 1.56
CA GLY A 154 -31.88 -6.57 1.74
C GLY A 154 -31.33 -5.13 1.78
N LYS A 155 -30.03 -4.92 1.54
CA LYS A 155 -29.37 -3.60 1.58
C LYS A 155 -28.72 -3.27 0.23
N GLU A 156 -29.51 -2.76 -0.71
CA GLU A 156 -29.09 -2.48 -2.10
C GLU A 156 -27.76 -1.69 -2.19
N ARG A 157 -27.61 -0.64 -1.38
CA ARG A 157 -26.37 0.16 -1.36
C ARG A 157 -25.14 -0.65 -0.98
N ARG A 158 -25.25 -1.63 -0.07
CA ARG A 158 -24.14 -2.50 0.31
C ARG A 158 -23.82 -3.51 -0.79
N GLN A 159 -24.85 -4.06 -1.44
CA GLN A 159 -24.68 -4.97 -2.58
C GLN A 159 -23.96 -4.28 -3.74
N GLU A 160 -24.37 -3.04 -4.06
CA GLU A 160 -23.74 -2.27 -5.14
C GLU A 160 -22.27 -1.94 -4.82
N ARG A 161 -21.97 -1.56 -3.57
CA ARG A 161 -20.59 -1.37 -3.12
C ARG A 161 -19.76 -2.65 -3.28
N ALA A 162 -20.30 -3.81 -2.92
CA ALA A 162 -19.63 -5.10 -3.10
C ALA A 162 -19.33 -5.41 -4.57
N ARG A 163 -20.33 -5.23 -5.44
CA ARG A 163 -20.18 -5.42 -6.89
C ARG A 163 -19.08 -4.55 -7.47
N ILE A 164 -19.12 -3.24 -7.19
CA ILE A 164 -18.13 -2.29 -7.69
C ILE A 164 -16.74 -2.57 -7.12
N ALA A 165 -16.62 -2.84 -5.82
CA ALA A 165 -15.33 -3.01 -5.15
C ALA A 165 -14.60 -4.27 -5.62
N PHE A 166 -15.32 -5.40 -5.76
CA PHE A 166 -14.74 -6.70 -6.11
C PHE A 166 -14.89 -7.10 -7.58
N GLY A 167 -15.48 -6.24 -8.42
CA GLY A 167 -15.70 -6.53 -9.83
C GLY A 167 -16.64 -7.73 -10.04
N LEU A 168 -17.74 -7.77 -9.28
CA LEU A 168 -18.74 -8.84 -9.37
C LEU A 168 -19.80 -8.50 -10.41
N ASP A 169 -20.54 -9.51 -10.91
CA ASP A 169 -21.66 -9.33 -11.83
C ASP A 169 -21.32 -8.51 -13.10
N GLY A 170 -20.11 -8.71 -13.63
CA GLY A 170 -19.62 -8.00 -14.83
C GLY A 170 -19.04 -6.61 -14.57
N ALA A 171 -19.02 -6.13 -13.32
CA ALA A 171 -18.33 -4.90 -12.96
C ALA A 171 -16.82 -5.03 -13.21
N ARG A 172 -16.20 -3.97 -13.74
CA ARG A 172 -14.77 -3.94 -14.03
C ARG A 172 -13.94 -3.83 -12.75
N TRP A 173 -12.91 -4.67 -12.64
CA TRP A 173 -11.89 -4.52 -11.58
C TRP A 173 -11.15 -3.17 -11.69
N ALA A 174 -11.17 -2.41 -10.60
CA ALA A 174 -10.42 -1.18 -10.42
C ALA A 174 -9.31 -1.39 -9.38
N GLU A 175 -8.05 -1.29 -9.81
CA GLU A 175 -6.88 -1.60 -8.99
C GLU A 175 -6.74 -0.62 -7.82
N GLU A 176 -7.20 0.62 -8.00
CA GLU A 176 -7.15 1.71 -7.02
C GLU A 176 -8.14 1.56 -5.85
N ARG A 177 -9.06 0.59 -5.88
CA ARG A 177 -10.10 0.40 -4.86
C ARG A 177 -9.69 -0.51 -3.69
N VAL A 178 -8.40 -0.59 -3.38
CA VAL A 178 -7.86 -1.42 -2.28
C VAL A 178 -8.47 -1.03 -0.94
N LEU A 179 -8.52 0.28 -0.63
CA LEU A 179 -9.17 0.77 0.58
C LEU A 179 -10.65 0.41 0.63
N ASP A 180 -11.40 0.64 -0.45
CA ASP A 180 -12.84 0.33 -0.50
C ASP A 180 -13.11 -1.16 -0.21
N ARG A 181 -12.27 -2.05 -0.77
CA ARG A 181 -12.36 -3.50 -0.53
C ARG A 181 -12.05 -3.85 0.92
N TYR A 182 -10.98 -3.30 1.48
CA TYR A 182 -10.63 -3.52 2.88
C TYR A 182 -11.73 -3.03 3.83
N GLU A 183 -12.24 -1.80 3.63
CA GLU A 183 -13.32 -1.24 4.46
C GLU A 183 -14.60 -2.07 4.34
N LEU A 184 -14.94 -2.56 3.15
CA LEU A 184 -16.10 -3.42 2.97
C LEU A 184 -15.97 -4.76 3.73
N LEU A 185 -14.79 -5.37 3.71
CA LEU A 185 -14.53 -6.60 4.48
C LEU A 185 -14.55 -6.32 5.98
N TYR A 186 -14.03 -5.17 6.43
CA TYR A 186 -14.11 -4.73 7.83
C TYR A 186 -15.57 -4.56 8.29
N GLU A 187 -16.38 -3.81 7.54
CA GLU A 187 -17.81 -3.62 7.82
C GLU A 187 -18.61 -4.93 7.82
N ALA A 188 -18.15 -5.92 7.02
CA ALA A 188 -18.77 -7.23 6.90
C ALA A 188 -18.33 -8.25 7.96
N GLY A 189 -17.36 -7.91 8.82
CA GLY A 189 -16.87 -8.85 9.83
C GLY A 189 -15.83 -9.86 9.31
N LEU A 190 -15.22 -9.59 8.15
CA LEU A 190 -14.44 -10.57 7.37
C LEU A 190 -12.92 -10.36 7.45
N VAL A 191 -12.46 -9.50 8.35
CA VAL A 191 -11.03 -9.31 8.70
C VAL A 191 -10.90 -9.31 10.22
N ALA A 192 -9.78 -9.77 10.77
CA ALA A 192 -9.64 -9.94 12.21
C ALA A 192 -9.77 -8.62 13.00
N GLU A 193 -9.35 -7.51 12.39
CA GLU A 193 -9.36 -6.19 13.01
C GLU A 193 -10.75 -5.77 13.50
N CYS A 194 -11.84 -6.14 12.83
CA CYS A 194 -13.18 -5.73 13.25
C CYS A 194 -13.61 -6.36 14.57
N ALA A 195 -13.24 -7.62 14.82
CA ALA A 195 -13.56 -8.32 16.05
C ALA A 195 -12.73 -7.76 17.21
N ARG A 196 -11.43 -7.55 16.97
CA ARG A 196 -10.51 -6.93 17.92
C ARG A 196 -11.02 -5.55 18.37
N ASP A 197 -11.37 -4.69 17.42
CA ASP A 197 -11.76 -3.30 17.70
C ASP A 197 -13.14 -3.24 18.38
N ALA A 198 -14.02 -4.22 18.14
CA ALA A 198 -15.31 -4.34 18.83
C ALA A 198 -15.23 -5.08 20.19
N GLY A 199 -14.07 -5.60 20.58
CA GLY A 199 -13.91 -6.43 21.78
C GLY A 199 -14.66 -7.77 21.71
N LEU A 200 -14.82 -8.32 20.50
CA LEU A 200 -15.50 -9.57 20.21
C LEU A 200 -14.51 -10.72 19.94
N PRO A 201 -14.91 -11.98 20.11
CA PRO A 201 -14.09 -13.12 19.68
C PRO A 201 -13.79 -13.08 18.19
N GLU A 202 -12.61 -13.56 17.79
CA GLU A 202 -12.24 -13.66 16.37
C GLU A 202 -13.19 -14.59 15.61
N SER A 203 -13.51 -14.21 14.37
CA SER A 203 -14.30 -15.02 13.44
C SER A 203 -13.46 -16.16 12.86
N ASP A 204 -14.11 -17.31 12.64
CA ASP A 204 -13.54 -18.45 11.91
C ASP A 204 -13.24 -18.08 10.45
N VAL A 205 -14.04 -17.20 9.86
CA VAL A 205 -13.85 -16.69 8.50
C VAL A 205 -13.21 -15.31 8.56
N ARG A 206 -11.97 -15.22 8.05
CA ARG A 206 -11.20 -13.99 7.93
C ARG A 206 -10.25 -14.06 6.74
N PHE A 207 -10.05 -12.94 6.06
CA PHE A 207 -9.20 -12.88 4.89
C PHE A 207 -7.95 -12.04 5.14
N GLY A 208 -6.80 -12.55 4.67
CA GLY A 208 -5.48 -11.91 4.78
C GLY A 208 -4.92 -11.80 6.20
N GLU A 209 -3.63 -11.52 6.30
CA GLU A 209 -2.94 -11.36 7.59
C GLU A 209 -3.33 -10.05 8.29
N THR A 210 -3.43 -10.11 9.62
CA THR A 210 -3.77 -8.98 10.49
C THR A 210 -2.58 -8.04 10.67
N MET A 211 -2.85 -6.74 10.79
CA MET A 211 -1.88 -5.78 11.31
C MET A 211 -2.35 -5.13 12.60
N ALA A 212 -1.41 -4.67 13.42
CA ALA A 212 -1.71 -3.92 14.64
C ALA A 212 -2.42 -2.59 14.33
N SER A 213 -3.30 -2.14 15.23
CA SER A 213 -4.04 -0.87 15.08
C SER A 213 -4.80 -0.79 13.74
N ASP A 214 -4.99 0.42 13.24
CA ASP A 214 -5.49 0.79 11.92
C ASP A 214 -4.46 0.63 10.78
N HIS A 215 -3.29 0.02 11.02
CA HIS A 215 -2.18 -0.01 10.06
C HIS A 215 -2.52 -0.71 8.74
N ARG A 216 -3.36 -1.76 8.77
CA ARG A 216 -3.81 -2.41 7.53
C ARG A 216 -4.66 -1.47 6.67
N ARG A 217 -5.49 -0.62 7.29
CA ARG A 217 -6.22 0.44 6.59
C ARG A 217 -5.29 1.49 5.98
N ILE A 218 -4.27 1.91 6.73
CA ILE A 218 -3.26 2.87 6.25
C ILE A 218 -2.51 2.28 5.04
N LEU A 219 -2.14 0.99 5.10
CA LEU A 219 -1.51 0.30 3.98
C LEU A 219 -2.45 0.19 2.77
N ALA A 220 -3.72 -0.19 2.95
CA ALA A 220 -4.71 -0.22 1.88
C ALA A 220 -4.85 1.16 1.20
N THR A 221 -4.87 2.22 2.00
CA THR A 221 -4.88 3.62 1.52
C THR A 221 -3.63 3.93 0.69
N ALA A 222 -2.45 3.55 1.17
CA ALA A 222 -1.18 3.77 0.48
C ALA A 222 -1.14 3.06 -0.87
N ILE A 223 -1.60 1.81 -0.93
CA ILE A 223 -1.66 1.02 -2.18
C ILE A 223 -2.65 1.67 -3.17
N SER A 224 -3.86 2.02 -2.71
CA SER A 224 -4.86 2.76 -3.51
C SER A 224 -4.27 4.03 -4.12
N ARG A 225 -3.57 4.83 -3.31
CA ARG A 225 -2.95 6.08 -3.74
C ARG A 225 -1.80 5.85 -4.71
N LEU A 226 -0.91 4.90 -4.44
CA LEU A 226 0.22 4.58 -5.30
C LEU A 226 -0.25 4.08 -6.68
N ARG A 227 -1.19 3.13 -6.71
CA ARG A 227 -1.78 2.60 -7.96
C ARG A 227 -2.49 3.69 -8.77
N GLY A 228 -3.22 4.58 -8.12
CA GLY A 228 -3.81 5.73 -8.78
C GLY A 228 -2.74 6.68 -9.34
N LYS A 229 -1.72 6.99 -8.54
CA LYS A 229 -0.68 7.97 -8.84
C LYS A 229 0.22 7.57 -10.00
N ILE A 230 0.58 6.30 -10.13
CA ILE A 230 1.42 5.79 -11.23
C ILE A 230 0.80 6.09 -12.61
N LYS A 231 -0.53 6.15 -12.72
CA LYS A 231 -1.24 6.44 -13.97
C LYS A 231 -1.03 7.88 -14.46
N TYR A 232 -0.77 8.84 -13.56
CA TYR A 232 -0.69 10.27 -13.91
C TYR A 232 0.58 10.99 -13.41
N ARG A 233 1.46 10.32 -12.65
CA ARG A 233 2.81 10.79 -12.32
C ARG A 233 3.84 9.67 -12.46
N PRO A 234 5.10 9.99 -12.83
CA PRO A 234 6.19 9.02 -12.99
C PRO A 234 6.76 8.56 -11.64
N VAL A 235 5.91 8.30 -10.64
CA VAL A 235 6.34 7.98 -9.25
C VAL A 235 6.98 6.59 -9.14
N VAL A 236 6.73 5.69 -10.10
CA VAL A 236 7.32 4.34 -10.10
C VAL A 236 8.85 4.38 -10.20
N PHE A 237 9.46 5.43 -10.75
CA PHE A 237 10.91 5.52 -10.84
C PHE A 237 11.59 5.73 -9.48
N GLU A 238 10.85 6.14 -8.44
CA GLU A 238 11.37 6.17 -7.06
C GLU A 238 11.50 4.75 -6.46
N LEU A 239 10.91 3.73 -7.10
CA LEU A 239 11.10 2.30 -6.80
C LEU A 239 12.17 1.65 -7.68
N MET A 240 12.79 2.39 -8.61
CA MET A 240 13.79 1.85 -9.53
C MET A 240 15.19 2.31 -9.13
N PRO A 241 16.22 1.47 -9.29
CA PRO A 241 17.62 1.92 -9.18
C PRO A 241 17.97 2.96 -10.26
N ASP A 242 19.12 3.62 -10.15
CA ASP A 242 19.57 4.63 -11.13
C ASP A 242 19.70 4.11 -12.57
N ARG A 243 19.90 2.80 -12.72
CA ARG A 243 19.96 2.09 -14.00
C ARG A 243 19.12 0.83 -13.90
N PHE A 244 18.21 0.64 -14.86
CA PHE A 244 17.28 -0.50 -14.87
C PHE A 244 17.00 -0.95 -16.30
N THR A 245 16.53 -2.19 -16.45
CA THR A 245 16.00 -2.68 -17.73
C THR A 245 14.51 -2.35 -17.86
N LEU A 246 14.00 -2.21 -19.08
CA LEU A 246 12.56 -2.01 -19.30
C LEU A 246 11.71 -3.18 -18.79
N THR A 247 12.28 -4.39 -18.78
CA THR A 247 11.65 -5.57 -18.21
C THR A 247 11.49 -5.44 -16.69
N ALA A 248 12.54 -5.00 -15.98
CA ALA A 248 12.47 -4.74 -14.53
C ALA A 248 11.44 -3.65 -14.20
N LEU A 249 11.38 -2.59 -15.00
CA LEU A 249 10.37 -1.54 -14.85
C LEU A 249 8.94 -2.07 -15.08
N GLN A 250 8.73 -2.87 -16.13
CA GLN A 250 7.42 -3.48 -16.39
C GLN A 250 6.98 -4.36 -15.22
N ARG A 251 7.86 -5.25 -14.76
CA ARG A 251 7.64 -6.15 -13.62
C ARG A 251 7.32 -5.39 -12.35
N THR A 252 8.04 -4.31 -12.07
CA THR A 252 7.76 -3.41 -10.95
C THR A 252 6.36 -2.81 -11.06
N MET A 253 5.94 -2.35 -12.24
CA MET A 253 4.56 -1.87 -12.41
C MET A 253 3.52 -2.97 -12.24
N GLU A 254 3.74 -4.15 -12.82
CA GLU A 254 2.83 -5.30 -12.70
C GLU A 254 2.69 -5.73 -11.23
N ALA A 255 3.79 -5.79 -10.49
CA ALA A 255 3.83 -6.09 -9.06
C ALA A 255 3.03 -5.07 -8.23
N ILE A 256 3.19 -3.77 -8.51
CA ILE A 256 2.45 -2.73 -7.78
C ILE A 256 0.96 -2.72 -8.14
N LEU A 257 0.62 -2.90 -9.43
CA LEU A 257 -0.76 -2.87 -9.92
C LEU A 257 -1.53 -4.14 -9.60
N GLY A 258 -0.83 -5.27 -9.39
CA GLY A 258 -1.44 -6.58 -9.23
C GLY A 258 -2.09 -7.12 -10.50
N LEU A 259 -1.57 -6.77 -11.68
CA LEU A 259 -2.08 -7.28 -12.95
C LEU A 259 -0.98 -7.36 -13.99
N GLY A 260 -1.15 -8.25 -14.97
CA GLY A 260 -0.25 -8.35 -16.11
C GLY A 260 -0.43 -7.19 -17.10
N LEU A 261 0.66 -6.70 -17.64
CA LEU A 261 0.68 -5.67 -18.68
C LEU A 261 1.03 -6.28 -20.05
N HIS A 262 0.55 -5.63 -21.10
CA HIS A 262 0.91 -5.99 -22.46
C HIS A 262 2.25 -5.36 -22.85
N THR A 263 3.30 -6.18 -22.96
CA THR A 263 4.70 -5.75 -23.13
C THR A 263 4.90 -4.77 -24.29
N GLN A 264 4.35 -5.05 -25.48
CA GLN A 264 4.55 -4.16 -26.64
C GLN A 264 3.88 -2.79 -26.45
N ASN A 265 2.71 -2.76 -25.80
CA ASN A 265 1.97 -1.53 -25.59
C ASN A 265 2.61 -0.69 -24.48
N PHE A 266 3.14 -1.36 -23.46
CA PHE A 266 3.90 -0.73 -22.39
C PHE A 266 5.16 -0.03 -22.93
N ARG A 267 5.95 -0.72 -23.77
CA ARG A 267 7.14 -0.13 -24.41
C ARG A 267 6.78 1.08 -25.28
N ARG A 268 5.77 0.95 -26.14
CA ARG A 268 5.27 2.08 -26.96
C ARG A 268 4.84 3.28 -26.12
N ALA A 269 4.20 3.03 -24.97
CA ALA A 269 3.79 4.09 -24.07
C ALA A 269 4.98 4.79 -23.39
N LEU A 270 6.00 4.04 -22.97
CA LEU A 270 7.24 4.58 -22.42
C LEU A 270 7.99 5.45 -23.43
N ASP A 271 8.15 4.95 -24.66
CA ASP A 271 8.84 5.68 -25.73
C ASP A 271 8.12 7.00 -26.03
N LYS A 272 6.79 6.97 -26.12
CA LYS A 272 5.96 8.16 -26.31
C LYS A 272 6.06 9.15 -25.16
N ALA A 273 6.19 8.65 -23.92
CA ALA A 273 6.29 9.50 -22.74
C ALA A 273 7.67 10.19 -22.63
N GLY A 274 8.71 9.67 -23.30
CA GLY A 274 10.05 10.25 -23.27
C GLY A 274 10.66 10.29 -21.86
N LEU A 275 10.24 9.37 -20.98
CA LEU A 275 10.65 9.38 -19.56
C LEU A 275 11.96 8.63 -19.31
N VAL A 276 12.44 7.86 -20.28
CA VAL A 276 13.61 7.01 -20.14
C VAL A 276 14.58 7.23 -21.30
N THR A 277 15.88 7.17 -21.01
CA THR A 277 16.94 7.24 -22.02
C THR A 277 17.85 6.02 -21.90
N GLY A 278 18.14 5.40 -23.04
CA GLY A 278 19.09 4.28 -23.14
C GLY A 278 20.50 4.72 -22.80
N THR A 279 21.19 3.93 -21.98
CA THR A 279 22.57 4.25 -21.56
C THR A 279 23.64 3.67 -22.49
N GLY A 280 23.24 2.82 -23.45
CA GLY A 280 24.14 2.04 -24.29
C GLY A 280 24.85 0.88 -23.55
N ALA A 281 24.72 0.80 -22.23
CA ALA A 281 25.22 -0.33 -21.44
C ALA A 281 24.21 -1.49 -21.47
N MET A 282 24.73 -2.72 -21.45
CA MET A 282 23.93 -3.94 -21.48
C MET A 282 24.10 -4.73 -20.18
N GLU A 283 23.02 -5.33 -19.70
CA GLU A 283 23.00 -6.24 -18.56
C GLU A 283 22.98 -7.69 -19.05
N THR A 284 24.00 -8.48 -18.68
CA THR A 284 24.18 -9.87 -19.11
C THR A 284 23.72 -10.89 -18.05
N SER A 285 23.39 -10.45 -16.84
CA SER A 285 22.96 -11.28 -15.70
C SER A 285 21.49 -11.70 -15.77
N THR A 286 20.73 -11.30 -16.79
CA THR A 286 19.28 -11.52 -16.90
C THR A 286 18.86 -12.95 -17.26
N GLY A 287 19.78 -13.91 -17.31
CA GLY A 287 19.51 -15.31 -17.67
C GLY A 287 19.10 -15.54 -19.14
N GLY A 288 19.22 -14.52 -19.99
CA GLY A 288 18.83 -14.53 -21.40
C GLY A 288 19.67 -13.61 -22.28
N ARG A 289 19.07 -13.06 -23.35
CA ARG A 289 19.76 -12.08 -24.21
C ARG A 289 20.10 -10.82 -23.39
N PRO A 290 21.29 -10.21 -23.60
CA PRO A 290 21.65 -8.98 -22.91
C PRO A 290 20.58 -7.91 -23.08
N ALA A 291 20.18 -7.27 -21.99
CA ALA A 291 19.14 -6.25 -21.98
C ALA A 291 19.77 -4.86 -21.83
N GLU A 292 19.30 -3.88 -22.60
CA GLU A 292 19.78 -2.50 -22.47
C GLU A 292 19.37 -1.89 -21.13
N LEU A 293 20.30 -1.17 -20.50
CA LEU A 293 20.07 -0.38 -19.30
C LEU A 293 19.60 1.03 -19.66
N TYR A 294 18.57 1.48 -18.95
CA TYR A 294 17.93 2.79 -19.10
C TYR A 294 18.08 3.60 -17.81
N ARG A 295 17.93 4.92 -17.92
CA ARG A 295 17.84 5.86 -16.80
C ARG A 295 16.59 6.72 -16.92
N PHE A 296 16.00 7.10 -15.78
CA PHE A 296 14.89 8.06 -15.72
C PHE A 296 15.34 9.51 -16.01
N CYS A 297 14.61 10.18 -16.91
CA CYS A 297 14.86 11.58 -17.30
C CYS A 297 14.07 12.58 -16.43
N ARG A 298 14.62 12.95 -15.27
CA ARG A 298 13.97 13.90 -14.32
C ARG A 298 13.66 15.26 -14.94
N GLU A 299 14.57 15.81 -15.75
CA GLU A 299 14.39 17.12 -16.41
C GLU A 299 13.20 17.12 -17.37
N GLN A 300 13.06 16.05 -18.15
CA GLN A 300 12.01 15.90 -19.14
C GLN A 300 10.64 15.73 -18.45
N ALA A 301 10.59 14.99 -17.35
CA ALA A 301 9.42 14.85 -16.50
C ALA A 301 8.95 16.19 -15.90
N ALA A 302 9.89 17.04 -15.47
CA ALA A 302 9.60 18.36 -14.93
C ALA A 302 9.13 19.35 -16.01
N ALA A 303 9.72 19.29 -17.21
CA ALA A 303 9.42 20.21 -18.31
C ALA A 303 8.06 19.99 -18.97
N THR A 304 7.54 18.75 -18.98
CA THR A 304 6.33 18.40 -19.75
C THR A 304 5.05 18.28 -18.92
N ALA A 305 5.10 18.58 -17.61
CA ALA A 305 4.06 18.14 -16.67
C ALA A 305 3.72 16.67 -16.93
N ALA A 306 4.77 15.84 -17.10
CA ALA A 306 4.66 14.59 -17.82
C ALA A 306 3.56 13.70 -17.22
N PRO A 307 2.64 13.18 -18.04
CA PRO A 307 1.66 12.23 -17.57
C PRO A 307 2.38 11.00 -17.01
N GLY A 308 1.72 10.30 -16.10
CA GLY A 308 2.20 9.03 -15.58
C GLY A 308 2.27 7.96 -16.68
N LEU A 309 2.61 6.75 -16.28
CA LEU A 309 2.78 5.67 -17.25
C LEU A 309 1.43 5.05 -17.62
N ALA A 310 1.22 4.85 -18.91
CA ALA A 310 0.06 4.10 -19.36
C ALA A 310 0.14 2.65 -18.87
N THR A 311 -0.98 2.11 -18.42
CA THR A 311 -1.09 0.76 -17.88
C THR A 311 -1.95 -0.12 -18.81
N PRO A 312 -1.43 -0.54 -19.98
CA PRO A 312 -2.18 -1.35 -20.94
C PRO A 312 -2.33 -2.77 -20.40
N ARG A 313 -3.46 -3.02 -19.73
CA ARG A 313 -3.79 -4.33 -19.14
C ARG A 313 -3.72 -5.41 -20.21
N ARG A 314 -3.16 -6.57 -19.87
CA ARG A 314 -3.33 -7.78 -20.66
C ARG A 314 -4.82 -8.19 -20.60
N PRO A 315 -5.42 -8.67 -21.70
CA PRO A 315 -6.74 -9.30 -21.63
C PRO A 315 -6.72 -10.43 -20.60
N ALA A 316 -7.85 -10.66 -19.92
CA ALA A 316 -8.04 -11.92 -19.21
C ALA A 316 -8.19 -13.02 -20.27
N ASP A 317 -7.37 -14.07 -20.16
CA ASP A 317 -7.52 -15.29 -20.97
C ASP A 317 -8.81 -16.04 -20.59
#